data_AF-A0A529ZJB3-F1
#
_entry.id   AF-A0A529ZJB3-F1
#
_cell.length_a   1.000
_cell.length_b   1.000
_cell.length_c   1.000
_cell.angle_alpha   90.00
_cell.angle_beta   90.00
_cell.angle_gamma   90.00
#
_symmetry.space_group_name_H-M   'P 1'
#
loop_
_entity.id
_entity.type
_entity.pdbx_description
1 polymer ?
#
loop_
_entity_poly.entity_id
_entity_poly.type
_entity_poly.pdbx_seq_one_letter_code
_entity_poly.pdbx_strand_id
1 'polypeptide(L)'
;MSAKHAMHLDGVAALAERYDVFLLDQFGVLHDGQQPYPGAVEALSALKRAGKMVALISNSGKRAEPNERRLLKLGFEAGSWDHFVSSGEVAWRIFKDMAREGTLRSGTRCLLISRDGDRSAIEDLPLALTEHGDDAELVLIAASEGDRYDLDHYRGLLGPAAARQVPCFCTNPDRIM
;
A
#
# COMPACT_ATOMS: atom_id res chain seq x y z
N MET A 1 -25.19 1.23 33.39
CA MET A 1 -24.14 1.21 32.35
C MET A 1 -23.52 -0.18 32.37
N SER A 2 -23.50 -0.91 31.25
CA SER A 2 -22.87 -2.23 31.22
C SER A 2 -21.35 -2.04 31.28
N ALA A 3 -20.70 -2.63 32.29
CA ALA A 3 -19.24 -2.57 32.40
C ALA A 3 -18.62 -3.29 31.21
N LYS A 4 -17.77 -2.60 30.44
CA LYS A 4 -16.99 -3.22 29.37
C LYS A 4 -16.01 -4.20 30.01
N HIS A 5 -16.24 -5.50 29.82
CA HIS A 5 -15.31 -6.54 30.26
C HIS A 5 -14.34 -6.81 29.11
N ALA A 6 -13.04 -6.62 29.36
CA ALA A 6 -12.01 -7.08 28.45
C ALA A 6 -11.94 -8.61 28.51
N MET A 7 -11.99 -9.26 27.35
CA MET A 7 -11.86 -10.70 27.23
C MET A 7 -10.50 -11.00 26.60
N HIS A 8 -9.73 -11.87 27.25
CA HIS A 8 -8.53 -12.43 26.65
C HIS A 8 -8.92 -13.45 25.57
N LEU A 9 -8.24 -13.41 24.44
CA LEU A 9 -8.40 -14.36 23.36
C LEU A 9 -7.05 -15.00 23.07
N ASP A 10 -7.01 -16.32 23.00
CA ASP A 10 -5.77 -17.06 22.73
C ASP A 10 -5.38 -17.04 21.24
N GLY A 11 -6.27 -16.54 20.37
CA GLY A 11 -5.99 -16.37 18.95
C GLY A 11 -7.21 -15.94 18.13
N VAL A 12 -6.98 -15.72 16.84
CA VAL A 12 -8.01 -15.21 15.90
C VAL A 12 -9.13 -16.22 15.64
N ALA A 13 -8.92 -17.52 15.90
CA ALA A 13 -9.92 -18.57 15.68
C ALA A 13 -11.22 -18.31 16.45
N ALA A 14 -11.14 -17.82 17.69
CA ALA A 14 -12.30 -17.45 18.50
C ALA A 14 -13.11 -16.27 17.91
N LEU A 15 -12.49 -15.47 17.04
CA LEU A 15 -13.17 -14.39 16.32
C LEU A 15 -13.87 -14.90 15.06
N ALA A 16 -13.44 -16.02 14.49
CA ALA A 16 -14.03 -16.58 13.27
C ALA A 16 -15.51 -16.93 13.46
N GLU A 17 -15.94 -17.36 14.65
CA GLU A 17 -17.36 -17.62 14.93
C GLU A 17 -18.22 -16.35 15.00
N ARG A 18 -17.59 -15.19 15.22
CA ARG A 18 -18.27 -13.92 15.50
C ARG A 18 -18.33 -12.98 14.31
N TYR A 19 -17.41 -13.14 13.37
CA TYR A 19 -17.28 -12.26 12.21
C TYR A 19 -17.15 -13.07 10.94
N ASP A 20 -17.77 -12.57 9.87
CA ASP A 20 -17.72 -13.19 8.54
C ASP A 20 -16.59 -12.62 7.68
N VAL A 21 -16.15 -11.39 7.99
CA VAL A 21 -15.16 -10.63 7.21
C VAL A 21 -14.01 -10.20 8.11
N PHE A 22 -12.79 -10.41 7.63
CA PHE A 22 -11.54 -10.01 8.28
C PHE A 22 -10.78 -9.05 7.38
N LEU A 23 -10.58 -7.83 7.87
CA LEU A 23 -9.70 -6.84 7.25
C LEU A 23 -8.38 -6.89 8.02
N LEU A 24 -7.35 -7.46 7.42
CA LEU A 24 -6.07 -7.72 8.08
C LEU A 24 -4.99 -6.82 7.49
N ASP A 25 -4.22 -6.16 8.35
CA ASP A 25 -2.95 -5.56 7.94
C ASP A 25 -1.92 -6.66 7.64
N GLN A 26 -0.86 -6.34 6.88
CA GLN A 26 0.22 -7.26 6.54
C GLN A 26 1.53 -7.01 7.30
N PHE A 27 2.03 -5.78 7.35
CA PHE A 27 3.36 -5.50 7.88
C PHE A 27 3.27 -5.27 9.40
N GLY A 28 4.04 -6.01 10.19
CA GLY A 28 3.89 -6.00 11.65
C GLY A 28 2.69 -6.83 12.16
N VAL A 29 1.91 -7.43 11.27
CA VAL A 29 0.80 -8.36 11.63
C VAL A 29 1.03 -9.76 11.05
N LEU A 30 1.32 -9.86 9.76
CA LEU A 30 1.57 -11.13 9.07
C LEU A 30 3.08 -11.40 8.93
N HIS A 31 3.90 -10.36 8.71
CA HIS A 31 5.34 -10.49 8.51
C HIS A 31 6.11 -9.22 8.90
N ASP A 32 7.43 -9.36 9.07
CA ASP A 32 8.38 -8.24 9.28
C ASP A 32 9.06 -7.77 7.99
N GLY A 33 8.67 -8.36 6.85
CA GLY A 33 9.22 -8.08 5.53
C GLY A 33 10.34 -9.04 5.11
N GLN A 34 10.91 -9.80 6.04
CA GLN A 34 11.87 -10.87 5.75
C GLN A 34 11.25 -12.25 5.89
N GLN A 35 10.39 -12.44 6.88
CA GLN A 35 9.76 -13.72 7.19
C GLN A 35 8.34 -13.53 7.77
N PRO A 36 7.46 -14.54 7.61
CA PRO A 36 6.16 -14.54 8.29
C PRO A 36 6.35 -14.66 9.80
N TYR A 37 5.44 -14.07 10.58
CA TYR A 37 5.40 -14.32 12.01
C TYR A 37 4.91 -15.75 12.32
N PRO A 38 5.36 -16.35 13.44
CA PRO A 38 4.90 -17.68 13.84
C PRO A 38 3.36 -17.76 13.92
N GLY A 39 2.77 -18.74 13.25
CA GLY A 39 1.33 -18.95 13.23
C GLY A 39 0.55 -18.07 12.25
N ALA A 40 1.17 -17.07 11.61
CA ALA A 40 0.45 -16.13 10.73
C ALA A 40 -0.07 -16.82 9.45
N VAL A 41 0.76 -17.68 8.84
CA VAL A 41 0.37 -18.45 7.65
C VAL A 41 -0.78 -19.40 7.99
N GLU A 42 -0.64 -20.15 9.09
CA GLU A 42 -1.63 -21.11 9.55
C GLU A 42 -2.95 -20.43 9.92
N ALA A 43 -2.90 -19.28 10.59
CA ALA A 43 -4.06 -18.49 10.96
C ALA A 43 -4.82 -17.98 9.74
N LEU A 44 -4.11 -17.45 8.74
CA LEU A 44 -4.72 -16.95 7.51
C LEU A 44 -5.45 -18.07 6.75
N SER A 45 -4.77 -19.21 6.55
CA SER A 45 -5.39 -20.38 5.93
C SER A 45 -6.53 -20.96 6.77
N ALA A 46 -6.46 -20.90 8.11
CA ALA A 46 -7.54 -21.35 8.98
C ALA A 46 -8.79 -20.48 8.86
N LEU A 47 -8.65 -19.15 8.79
CA LEU A 47 -9.78 -18.24 8.51
C LEU A 47 -10.42 -18.59 7.17
N LYS A 48 -9.61 -18.84 6.13
CA LYS A 48 -10.13 -19.23 4.82
C LYS A 48 -10.89 -20.56 4.86
N ARG A 49 -10.32 -21.59 5.49
CA ARG A 49 -10.99 -22.90 5.67
C ARG A 49 -12.29 -22.80 6.46
N ALA A 50 -12.38 -21.86 7.39
CA ALA A 50 -13.61 -21.56 8.13
C ALA A 50 -14.65 -20.78 7.30
N GLY A 51 -14.43 -20.59 6.00
CA GLY A 51 -15.35 -19.93 5.08
C GLY A 51 -15.39 -18.41 5.24
N LYS A 52 -14.37 -17.81 5.86
CA LYS A 52 -14.31 -16.38 6.10
C LYS A 52 -13.82 -15.63 4.87
N MET A 53 -14.38 -14.44 4.68
CA MET A 53 -13.87 -13.49 3.71
C MET A 53 -12.69 -12.76 4.32
N VAL A 54 -11.55 -12.79 3.64
CA VAL A 54 -10.31 -12.19 4.12
C VAL A 54 -9.81 -11.17 3.10
N ALA A 55 -9.74 -9.91 3.51
CA ALA A 55 -9.12 -8.85 2.73
C ALA A 55 -7.86 -8.35 3.43
N LEU A 56 -6.74 -8.41 2.73
CA LEU A 56 -5.49 -7.84 3.19
C LEU A 56 -5.45 -6.35 2.81
N ILE A 57 -5.22 -5.50 3.79
CA ILE A 57 -5.19 -4.05 3.65
C ILE A 57 -3.77 -3.57 3.94
N SER A 58 -3.19 -2.73 3.08
CA SER A 58 -1.81 -2.27 3.28
C SER A 58 -1.58 -0.83 2.86
N ASN A 59 -0.76 -0.13 3.65
CA ASN A 59 -0.23 1.20 3.32
C ASN A 59 0.85 1.18 2.22
N SER A 60 1.21 0.01 1.67
CA SER A 60 2.14 -0.09 0.55
C SER A 60 1.72 0.82 -0.62
N GLY A 61 2.62 1.70 -1.06
CA GLY A 61 2.40 2.53 -2.24
C GLY A 61 2.54 1.76 -3.57
N LYS A 62 2.93 0.48 -3.52
CA LYS A 62 2.91 -0.41 -4.68
C LYS A 62 1.49 -0.90 -4.96
N ARG A 63 1.23 -1.34 -6.19
CA ARG A 63 -0.03 -2.04 -6.53
C ARG A 63 -0.19 -3.35 -5.76
N ALA A 64 -1.40 -3.90 -5.77
CA ALA A 64 -1.73 -5.12 -5.01
C ALA A 64 -0.86 -6.32 -5.44
N GLU A 65 -0.76 -6.58 -6.74
CA GLU A 65 -0.11 -7.78 -7.28
C GLU A 65 1.38 -7.94 -6.86
N PRO A 66 2.25 -6.90 -6.89
CA PRO A 66 3.59 -6.99 -6.31
C PRO A 66 3.62 -7.42 -4.84
N ASN A 67 2.67 -6.97 -4.01
CA ASN A 67 2.59 -7.34 -2.61
C ASN A 67 2.10 -8.78 -2.44
N GLU A 68 1.10 -9.22 -3.22
CA GLU A 68 0.63 -10.61 -3.22
C GLU A 68 1.76 -11.58 -3.59
N ARG A 69 2.53 -11.28 -4.65
CA ARG A 69 3.71 -12.07 -5.02
C ARG A 69 4.74 -12.14 -3.91
N ARG A 70 4.88 -11.08 -3.10
CA ARG A 70 5.78 -11.08 -1.94
C ARG A 70 5.27 -12.03 -0.85
N LEU A 71 3.99 -12.00 -0.53
CA LEU A 71 3.41 -12.93 0.45
C LEU A 71 3.59 -14.39 0.04
N LEU A 72 3.36 -14.72 -1.24
CA LEU A 72 3.60 -16.07 -1.75
C LEU A 72 5.07 -16.51 -1.56
N LYS A 73 6.02 -15.61 -1.83
CA LYS A 73 7.46 -15.87 -1.62
C LYS A 73 7.83 -16.05 -0.14
N LEU A 74 7.10 -15.40 0.77
CA LEU A 74 7.27 -15.54 2.22
C LEU A 74 6.65 -16.84 2.76
N GLY A 75 5.92 -17.59 1.95
CA GLY A 75 5.33 -18.87 2.33
C GLY A 75 3.83 -18.84 2.65
N PHE A 76 3.14 -17.72 2.39
CA PHE A 76 1.67 -17.71 2.46
C PHE A 76 1.07 -18.50 1.30
N GLU A 77 -0.03 -19.19 1.56
CA GLU A 77 -0.68 -20.05 0.57
C GLU A 77 -1.55 -19.23 -0.41
N ALA A 78 -1.45 -19.52 -1.70
CA ALA A 78 -2.34 -18.92 -2.69
C ALA A 78 -3.81 -19.27 -2.37
N GLY A 79 -4.68 -18.26 -2.39
CA GLY A 79 -6.09 -18.41 -2.04
C GLY A 79 -6.39 -18.36 -0.54
N SER A 80 -5.40 -18.13 0.34
CA SER A 80 -5.63 -17.89 1.77
C SER A 80 -6.23 -16.51 2.08
N TRP A 81 -6.38 -15.64 1.07
CA TRP A 81 -7.15 -14.40 1.12
C TRP A 81 -8.01 -14.25 -0.15
N ASP A 82 -9.05 -13.42 -0.06
CA ASP A 82 -9.98 -13.12 -1.16
C ASP A 82 -9.56 -11.85 -1.92
N HIS A 83 -9.07 -10.85 -1.17
CA HIS A 83 -8.76 -9.54 -1.72
C HIS A 83 -7.46 -9.01 -1.13
N PHE A 84 -6.73 -8.26 -1.96
CA PHE A 84 -5.59 -7.46 -1.54
C PHE A 84 -5.81 -6.00 -1.96
N VAL A 85 -5.84 -5.10 -0.99
CA VAL A 85 -6.06 -3.67 -1.19
C VAL A 85 -4.87 -2.91 -0.62
N SER A 86 -4.03 -2.39 -1.50
CA SER A 86 -2.97 -1.46 -1.11
C SER A 86 -3.37 -0.01 -1.39
N SER A 87 -2.82 0.93 -0.64
CA SER A 87 -2.95 2.37 -0.92
C SER A 87 -2.49 2.73 -2.34
N GLY A 88 -1.42 2.08 -2.83
CA GLY A 88 -0.98 2.20 -4.23
C GLY A 88 -2.03 1.73 -5.25
N GLU A 89 -2.71 0.61 -4.99
CA GLU A 89 -3.78 0.10 -5.86
C GLU A 89 -4.98 1.05 -5.87
N VAL A 90 -5.37 1.59 -4.72
CA VAL A 90 -6.47 2.57 -4.62
C VAL A 90 -6.12 3.84 -5.39
N ALA A 91 -4.93 4.39 -5.21
CA ALA A 91 -4.49 5.59 -5.92
C ALA A 91 -4.41 5.38 -7.43
N TRP A 92 -3.89 4.23 -7.87
CA TRP A 92 -3.86 3.86 -9.28
C TRP A 92 -5.26 3.84 -9.90
N ARG A 93 -6.25 3.25 -9.21
CA ARG A 93 -7.65 3.23 -9.68
C ARG A 93 -8.23 4.64 -9.78
N ILE A 94 -7.98 5.49 -8.78
CA ILE A 94 -8.40 6.89 -8.80
C ILE A 94 -7.81 7.61 -10.01
N PHE A 95 -6.50 7.50 -10.26
CA PHE A 95 -5.88 8.14 -11.42
C PHE A 95 -6.38 7.58 -12.75
N LYS A 96 -6.68 6.28 -12.81
CA LYS A 96 -7.28 5.65 -13.99
C LYS A 96 -8.66 6.21 -14.28
N ASP A 97 -9.48 6.42 -13.26
CA ASP A 97 -10.81 7.01 -13.42
C ASP A 97 -10.72 8.50 -13.78
N MET A 98 -9.80 9.25 -13.16
CA MET A 98 -9.50 10.63 -13.58
C MET A 98 -9.06 10.74 -15.04
N ALA A 99 -8.26 9.79 -15.54
CA ALA A 99 -7.86 9.74 -16.94
C ALA A 99 -9.05 9.47 -17.87
N ARG A 100 -9.98 8.58 -17.48
CA ARG A 100 -11.21 8.28 -18.23
C ARG A 100 -12.16 9.49 -18.27
N GLU A 101 -12.24 10.22 -17.18
CA GLU A 101 -13.07 11.43 -17.05
C GLU A 101 -12.42 12.67 -17.69
N GLY A 102 -11.16 12.59 -18.11
CA GLY A 102 -10.40 13.68 -18.71
C GLY A 102 -9.87 14.71 -17.72
N THR A 103 -9.99 14.47 -16.40
CA THR A 103 -9.44 15.34 -15.36
C THR A 103 -7.93 15.12 -15.17
N LEU A 104 -7.42 13.93 -15.49
CA LEU A 104 -5.99 13.67 -15.67
C LEU A 104 -5.63 13.70 -17.16
N ARG A 105 -4.85 14.70 -17.58
CA ARG A 105 -4.45 14.87 -18.99
C ARG A 105 -3.39 13.86 -19.38
N SER A 106 -3.45 13.37 -20.62
CA SER A 106 -2.39 12.53 -21.16
C SER A 106 -1.07 13.30 -21.22
N GLY A 107 0.01 12.67 -20.77
CA GLY A 107 1.33 13.27 -20.70
C GLY A 107 1.54 14.20 -19.50
N THR A 108 0.63 14.22 -18.51
CA THR A 108 0.85 14.94 -17.24
C THR A 108 2.17 14.50 -16.62
N ARG A 109 3.05 15.47 -16.36
CA ARG A 109 4.40 15.20 -15.86
C ARG A 109 4.36 14.86 -14.37
N CYS A 110 4.67 13.60 -14.05
CA CYS A 110 4.62 13.05 -12.70
C CYS A 110 6.05 12.92 -12.15
N LEU A 111 6.32 13.62 -11.05
CA LEU A 111 7.47 13.34 -10.21
C LEU A 111 7.10 12.19 -9.26
N LEU A 112 7.62 11.01 -9.56
CA LEU A 112 7.39 9.80 -8.77
C LEU A 112 8.52 9.60 -7.74
N ILE A 113 8.19 9.65 -6.46
CA ILE A 113 9.07 9.20 -5.38
C ILE A 113 8.73 7.74 -5.08
N SER A 114 9.66 6.85 -5.40
CA SER A 114 9.53 5.40 -5.23
C SER A 114 10.84 4.82 -4.69
N ARG A 115 10.85 3.52 -4.38
CA ARG A 115 12.04 2.80 -3.95
C ARG A 115 12.40 1.75 -4.99
N ASP A 116 13.70 1.60 -5.26
CA ASP A 116 14.26 0.63 -6.22
C ASP A 116 13.68 0.76 -7.64
N GLY A 117 13.27 1.98 -8.02
CA GLY A 117 12.68 2.27 -9.34
C GLY A 117 11.32 1.64 -9.58
N ASP A 118 10.58 1.27 -8.53
CA ASP A 118 9.23 0.72 -8.65
C ASP A 118 8.27 1.70 -9.35
N ARG A 119 7.63 1.25 -10.43
CA ARG A 119 6.67 2.05 -11.21
C ARG A 119 5.27 1.48 -11.18
N SER A 120 5.00 0.47 -10.34
CA SER A 120 3.71 -0.23 -10.33
C SER A 120 2.55 0.74 -10.09
N ALA A 121 2.75 1.74 -9.23
CA ALA A 121 1.75 2.76 -8.89
C ALA A 121 1.29 3.63 -10.08
N ILE A 122 2.05 3.66 -11.18
CA ILE A 122 1.76 4.46 -12.36
C ILE A 122 1.68 3.66 -13.67
N GLU A 123 1.85 2.35 -13.60
CA GLU A 123 1.84 1.47 -14.76
C GLU A 123 0.52 1.62 -15.54
N ASP A 124 0.56 1.69 -16.87
CA ASP A 124 -0.61 1.90 -17.73
C ASP A 124 -1.41 3.20 -17.49
N LEU A 125 -0.92 4.14 -16.68
CA LEU A 125 -1.50 5.48 -16.57
C LEU A 125 -0.91 6.41 -17.62
N PRO A 126 -1.66 7.41 -18.10
CA PRO A 126 -1.20 8.32 -19.15
C PRO A 126 -0.31 9.44 -18.57
N LEU A 127 0.66 9.08 -17.72
CA LEU A 127 1.61 9.97 -17.06
C LEU A 127 2.96 9.94 -17.79
N ALA A 128 3.63 11.08 -17.85
CA ALA A 128 5.03 11.17 -18.27
C ALA A 128 5.91 11.33 -17.02
N LEU A 129 6.92 10.50 -16.83
CA LEU A 129 7.84 10.69 -15.69
C LEU A 129 8.72 11.92 -15.89
N THR A 130 8.94 12.66 -14.81
CA THR A 130 9.95 13.71 -14.73
C THR A 130 10.83 13.50 -13.49
N GLU A 131 12.10 13.87 -13.59
CA GLU A 131 13.07 13.78 -12.50
C GLU A 131 13.22 15.11 -11.74
N HIS A 132 12.51 16.15 -12.18
CA HIS A 132 12.69 17.51 -11.67
C HIS A 132 11.37 18.10 -11.14
N GLY A 133 11.42 18.65 -9.93
CA GLY A 133 10.24 19.25 -9.29
C GLY A 133 9.76 20.55 -9.94
N ASP A 134 10.61 21.24 -10.70
CA ASP A 134 10.25 22.46 -11.45
C ASP A 134 9.44 22.15 -12.72
N ASP A 135 9.57 20.93 -13.25
CA ASP A 135 8.85 20.42 -14.41
C ASP A 135 7.56 19.66 -14.06
N ALA A 136 7.44 19.20 -12.80
CA ALA A 136 6.30 18.40 -12.33
C ALA A 136 4.94 19.12 -12.44
N GLU A 137 3.91 18.37 -12.84
CA GLU A 137 2.49 18.75 -12.79
C GLU A 137 1.70 17.92 -11.77
N LEU A 138 2.30 16.82 -11.31
CA LEU A 138 1.80 15.92 -10.26
C LEU A 138 3.01 15.39 -9.48
N VAL A 139 2.90 15.31 -8.16
CA VAL A 139 3.85 14.58 -7.31
C VAL A 139 3.17 13.35 -6.74
N LEU A 140 3.79 12.18 -6.88
CA LEU A 140 3.33 10.93 -6.29
C LEU A 140 4.41 10.36 -5.38
N ILE A 141 4.13 10.30 -4.08
CA ILE A 141 4.99 9.68 -3.08
C ILE A 141 4.46 8.26 -2.81
N ALA A 142 5.09 7.27 -3.42
CA ALA A 142 4.76 5.85 -3.28
C ALA A 142 5.70 5.10 -2.31
N ALA A 143 6.88 5.65 -2.08
CA ALA A 143 7.80 5.20 -1.04
C ALA A 143 8.76 6.35 -0.71
N SER A 144 9.78 6.04 0.09
CA SER A 144 10.94 6.90 0.30
C SER A 144 12.23 6.09 0.30
N GLU A 145 13.32 6.76 -0.06
CA GLU A 145 14.69 6.26 0.04
C GLU A 145 15.44 7.07 1.12
N GLY A 146 14.81 7.24 2.29
CA GLY A 146 15.38 8.02 3.40
C GLY A 146 16.65 7.41 4.01
N ASP A 147 16.95 6.16 3.70
CA ASP A 147 18.22 5.47 3.98
C ASP A 147 19.34 5.88 3.02
N ARG A 148 19.00 6.43 1.84
CA ARG A 148 19.97 6.87 0.81
C ARG A 148 20.09 8.39 0.72
N TYR A 149 18.99 9.11 0.96
CA TYR A 149 18.91 10.56 0.81
C TYR A 149 18.41 11.23 2.09
N ASP A 150 19.02 12.35 2.44
CA ASP A 150 18.60 13.18 3.56
C ASP A 150 17.40 14.08 3.21
N LEU A 151 16.88 14.80 4.20
CA LEU A 151 15.76 15.73 3.99
C LEU A 151 16.13 16.93 3.12
N ASP A 152 17.41 17.31 3.03
CA ASP A 152 17.86 18.44 2.22
C ASP A 152 17.75 18.10 0.74
N HIS A 153 18.09 16.87 0.37
CA HIS A 153 17.83 16.31 -0.96
C HIS A 153 16.34 16.43 -1.32
N TYR A 154 15.43 15.96 -0.47
CA TYR A 154 14.00 16.05 -0.73
C TYR A 154 13.48 17.48 -0.76
N ARG A 155 14.05 18.40 0.05
CA ARG A 155 13.71 19.83 -0.05
C ARG A 155 14.12 20.42 -1.40
N GLY A 156 15.28 20.05 -1.92
CA GLY A 156 15.72 20.46 -3.25
C GLY A 156 14.83 19.89 -4.36
N LEU A 157 14.48 18.60 -4.25
CA LEU A 157 13.67 17.91 -5.24
C LEU A 157 12.21 18.37 -5.26
N LEU A 158 11.57 18.49 -4.08
CA LEU A 158 10.14 18.78 -3.94
C LEU A 158 9.85 20.29 -3.83
N GLY A 159 10.83 21.10 -3.41
CA GLY A 159 10.67 22.54 -3.20
C GLY A 159 10.10 23.31 -4.39
N PRO A 160 10.62 23.12 -5.62
CA PRO A 160 10.09 23.80 -6.81
C PRO A 160 8.64 23.42 -7.14
N ALA A 161 8.23 22.17 -6.90
CA ALA A 161 6.85 21.72 -7.07
C ALA A 161 5.93 22.33 -6.00
N ALA A 162 6.39 22.34 -4.74
CA ALA A 162 5.67 22.92 -3.62
C ALA A 162 5.45 24.44 -3.78
N ALA A 163 6.46 25.18 -4.24
CA ALA A 163 6.35 26.61 -4.51
C ALA A 163 5.29 26.97 -5.57
N ARG A 164 5.03 26.04 -6.51
CA ARG A 164 3.98 26.15 -7.53
C ARG A 164 2.65 25.51 -7.12
N GLN A 165 2.55 25.02 -5.88
CA GLN A 165 1.37 24.32 -5.36
C GLN A 165 0.92 23.13 -6.21
N VAL A 166 1.89 22.39 -6.77
CA VAL A 166 1.63 21.16 -7.54
C VAL A 166 0.90 20.15 -6.64
N PRO A 167 -0.19 19.50 -7.12
CA PRO A 167 -0.88 18.44 -6.37
C PRO A 167 0.08 17.32 -5.98
N CYS A 168 0.03 16.92 -4.71
CA CYS A 168 0.89 15.89 -4.13
C CYS A 168 0.04 14.79 -3.49
N PHE A 169 0.23 13.55 -3.96
CA PHE A 169 -0.45 12.36 -3.44
C PHE A 169 0.56 11.50 -2.70
N CYS A 170 0.29 11.22 -1.43
CA CYS A 170 1.06 10.27 -0.64
C CYS A 170 0.29 8.96 -0.53
N THR A 171 0.84 7.90 -1.12
CA THR A 171 0.23 6.57 -1.15
C THR A 171 0.90 5.59 -0.20
N ASN A 172 1.95 6.02 0.50
CA ASN A 172 2.45 5.34 1.69
C ASN A 172 2.60 6.36 2.84
N PRO A 173 1.63 6.44 3.77
CA PRO A 173 1.67 7.38 4.88
C PRO A 173 2.58 6.94 6.04
N ASP A 174 3.18 5.75 5.98
CA ASP A 174 4.04 5.24 7.04
C ASP A 174 5.28 6.12 7.18
N ARG A 175 5.57 6.52 8.43
CA ARG A 175 6.70 7.42 8.73
C ARG A 175 8.02 6.68 8.91
N ILE A 176 7.93 5.38 9.19
CA ILE A 176 9.05 4.47 9.40
C ILE A 176 8.74 3.26 8.53
N MET A 177 9.69 2.86 7.71
CA MET A 177 9.62 1.69 6.83
C MET A 177 10.76 0.74 7.12
#